data_AF-A0A0E9LRR2-F1
#
_entry.id   AF-A0A0E9LRR2-F1
#
_cell.length_a   1.000
_cell.length_b   1.000
_cell.length_c   1.000
_cell.angle_alpha   90.00
_cell.angle_beta   90.00
_cell.angle_gamma   90.00
#
_symmetry.space_group_name_H-M   'P 1'
#
loop_
_entity.id
_entity.type
_entity.pdbx_description
1 polymer ?
#
loop_
_entity_poly.entity_id
_entity_poly.type
_entity_poly.pdbx_seq_one_letter_code
_entity_poly.pdbx_strand_id
1 'polypeptide(L)'
;MVKVLVKELILGFLFLVTGLFFFTSFELEIFKKWVVFSLVTTLLMMAGTLLVNFLLNIGFDMPGLALAGIILLSQILLLSLLFIFLEPDRTNHRIVAKAGTLSYLLFLGIDIYWKVKWMFPPKKRKRLIHKENKDF
;
A
#
# COMPACT_ATOMS: atom_id res chain seq x y z
N MET A 1 14.06 -3.12 2.68
CA MET A 1 13.17 -4.22 2.29
C MET A 1 12.38 -4.80 3.47
N VAL A 2 12.97 -5.60 4.38
CA VAL A 2 12.21 -6.27 5.47
C VAL A 2 11.34 -5.32 6.30
N LYS A 3 11.88 -4.14 6.68
CA LYS A 3 11.13 -3.11 7.40
C LYS A 3 9.91 -2.56 6.64
N VAL A 4 9.92 -2.60 5.29
CA VAL A 4 8.78 -2.17 4.46
C VAL A 4 7.75 -3.28 4.40
N LEU A 5 8.17 -4.53 4.15
CA LEU A 5 7.27 -5.70 4.13
C LEU A 5 6.52 -5.88 5.46
N VAL A 6 7.19 -5.70 6.59
CA VAL A 6 6.55 -5.76 7.92
C VAL A 6 5.49 -4.66 8.06
N LYS A 7 5.77 -3.45 7.56
CA LYS A 7 4.81 -2.36 7.59
C LYS A 7 3.61 -2.63 6.70
N GLU A 8 3.81 -3.21 5.52
CA GLU A 8 2.74 -3.62 4.62
C GLU A 8 1.87 -4.72 5.24
N LEU A 9 2.46 -5.68 5.96
CA LEU A 9 1.71 -6.69 6.72
C LEU A 9 0.87 -6.05 7.84
N ILE A 10 1.45 -5.14 8.62
CA ILE A 10 0.70 -4.39 9.65
C ILE A 10 -0.43 -3.59 9.00
N LEU A 11 -0.15 -2.95 7.87
CA LEU A 11 -1.12 -2.15 7.15
C LEU A 11 -2.27 -3.01 6.60
N GLY A 12 -1.96 -4.18 6.04
CA GLY A 12 -2.92 -5.16 5.58
C GLY A 12 -3.78 -5.72 6.71
N PHE A 13 -3.19 -5.98 7.87
CA PHE A 13 -3.93 -6.38 9.06
C PHE A 13 -4.88 -5.27 9.54
N LEU A 14 -4.42 -4.02 9.59
CA LEU A 14 -5.28 -2.87 9.93
C LEU A 14 -6.42 -2.69 8.92
N PHE A 15 -6.14 -2.88 7.64
CA PHE A 15 -7.15 -2.82 6.58
C PHE A 15 -8.23 -3.90 6.78
N LEU A 16 -7.81 -5.14 7.03
CA LEU A 16 -8.71 -6.24 7.37
C LEU A 16 -9.60 -5.86 8.57
N VAL A 17 -8.99 -5.48 9.70
CA VAL A 17 -9.70 -5.12 10.95
C VAL A 17 -10.67 -3.97 10.76
N THR A 18 -10.30 -2.95 9.96
CA THR A 18 -11.18 -1.81 9.68
C THR A 18 -12.50 -2.26 9.08
N GLY A 19 -12.47 -3.16 8.09
CA GLY A 19 -13.72 -3.70 7.56
C GLY A 19 -14.37 -4.78 8.42
N LEU A 20 -13.64 -5.45 9.32
CA LEU A 20 -14.30 -6.28 10.34
C LEU A 20 -15.23 -5.40 11.19
N PHE A 21 -14.75 -4.27 11.70
CA PHE A 21 -15.59 -3.35 12.50
C PHE A 21 -16.73 -2.72 11.70
N PHE A 22 -16.52 -2.40 10.42
CA PHE A 22 -17.53 -1.73 9.59
C PHE A 22 -18.58 -2.69 9.02
N PHE A 23 -18.21 -3.94 8.75
CA PHE A 23 -19.05 -4.93 8.07
C PHE A 23 -19.57 -6.04 8.98
N THR A 24 -19.27 -6.03 10.28
CA THR A 24 -19.87 -6.98 11.25
C THR A 24 -21.40 -6.96 11.25
N SER A 25 -22.01 -5.84 10.87
CA SER A 25 -23.46 -5.63 10.83
C SER A 25 -24.10 -6.06 9.49
N PHE A 26 -23.29 -6.55 8.54
CA PHE A 26 -23.72 -6.91 7.18
C PHE A 26 -23.72 -8.43 6.97
N GLU A 27 -24.25 -8.86 5.83
CA GLU A 27 -24.36 -10.27 5.46
C GLU A 27 -23.01 -10.99 5.39
N LEU A 28 -23.01 -12.29 5.75
CA LEU A 28 -21.82 -13.15 5.79
C LEU A 28 -21.11 -13.26 4.43
N GLU A 29 -21.82 -13.02 3.32
CA GLU A 29 -21.24 -12.99 1.97
C GLU A 29 -20.35 -11.76 1.76
N ILE A 30 -20.82 -10.58 2.18
CA ILE A 30 -20.07 -9.31 2.13
C ILE A 30 -18.79 -9.45 2.97
N PHE A 31 -18.91 -10.09 4.13
CA PHE A 31 -17.78 -10.38 5.00
C PHE A 31 -16.69 -11.21 4.30
N LYS A 32 -17.05 -12.31 3.66
CA LYS A 32 -16.09 -13.15 2.90
C LYS A 32 -15.41 -12.35 1.80
N LYS A 33 -16.18 -11.55 1.06
CA LYS A 33 -15.68 -10.68 -0.02
C LYS A 33 -14.66 -9.66 0.52
N TRP A 34 -14.90 -9.08 1.70
CA TRP A 34 -13.95 -8.17 2.36
C TRP A 34 -12.65 -8.85 2.78
N VAL A 35 -12.73 -10.04 3.39
CA VAL A 35 -11.54 -10.80 3.81
C VAL A 35 -10.66 -11.10 2.61
N VAL A 36 -11.25 -11.59 1.52
CA VAL A 36 -10.53 -11.87 0.27
C VAL A 36 -9.90 -10.59 -0.30
N PHE A 37 -10.67 -9.49 -0.36
CA PHE A 37 -10.17 -8.21 -0.86
C PHE A 37 -8.98 -7.70 -0.04
N SER A 38 -9.04 -7.83 1.29
CA SER A 38 -7.96 -7.41 2.20
C SER A 38 -6.70 -8.23 2.00
N LEU A 39 -6.83 -9.56 1.84
CA LEU A 39 -5.70 -10.45 1.58
C LEU A 39 -5.05 -10.14 0.23
N VAL A 40 -5.85 -10.01 -0.84
CA VAL A 40 -5.35 -9.69 -2.19
C VAL A 40 -4.65 -8.33 -2.20
N THR A 41 -5.22 -7.31 -1.56
CA THR A 41 -4.61 -5.98 -1.43
C THR A 41 -3.24 -6.07 -0.74
N THR A 42 -3.16 -6.78 0.39
CA THR A 42 -1.91 -6.96 1.14
C THR A 42 -0.85 -7.67 0.30
N LEU A 43 -1.23 -8.75 -0.38
CA LEU A 43 -0.33 -9.51 -1.25
C LEU A 43 0.18 -8.66 -2.42
N LEU A 44 -0.68 -7.87 -3.05
CA LEU A 44 -0.28 -6.98 -4.14
C LEU A 44 0.69 -5.89 -3.67
N MET A 45 0.46 -5.31 -2.49
CA MET A 45 1.38 -4.32 -1.92
C MET A 45 2.78 -4.92 -1.70
N MET A 46 2.84 -6.08 -1.05
CA MET A 46 4.10 -6.79 -0.78
C MET A 46 4.79 -7.24 -2.07
N ALA A 47 4.03 -7.80 -3.02
CA ALA A 47 4.54 -8.18 -4.33
C ALA A 47 5.12 -6.96 -5.06
N GLY A 48 4.45 -5.81 -4.97
CA GLY A 48 4.96 -4.54 -5.50
C GLY A 48 6.29 -4.13 -4.87
N THR A 49 6.45 -4.23 -3.55
CA THR A 49 7.74 -3.97 -2.88
C THR A 49 8.82 -4.92 -3.35
N LEU A 50 8.52 -6.22 -3.47
CA LEU A 50 9.47 -7.22 -3.94
C LEU A 50 9.91 -6.96 -5.39
N LEU A 51 8.96 -6.61 -6.26
CA LEU A 51 9.22 -6.30 -7.65
C LEU A 51 10.05 -5.02 -7.81
N VAL A 52 9.74 -3.95 -7.06
CA VAL A 52 10.58 -2.74 -7.04
C VAL A 52 11.99 -3.06 -6.56
N ASN A 53 12.14 -3.86 -5.50
CA ASN A 53 13.45 -4.26 -4.99
C ASN A 53 14.23 -5.09 -6.02
N PHE A 54 13.55 -5.98 -6.76
CA PHE A 54 14.15 -6.72 -7.86
C PHE A 54 14.64 -5.79 -8.98
N LEU A 55 13.80 -4.83 -9.41
CA LEU A 55 14.17 -3.85 -10.44
C LEU A 55 15.37 -2.98 -10.01
N LEU A 56 15.43 -2.59 -8.74
CA LEU A 56 16.58 -1.88 -8.18
C LEU A 56 17.85 -2.73 -8.22
N ASN A 57 17.75 -4.02 -7.91
CA ASN A 57 18.90 -4.92 -7.89
C ASN A 57 19.49 -5.22 -9.28
N ILE A 58 18.67 -5.17 -10.33
CA ILE A 58 19.14 -5.35 -11.72
C ILE A 58 19.66 -4.04 -12.36
N GLY A 59 19.74 -2.95 -11.59
CA GLY A 59 20.27 -1.67 -12.06
C GLY A 59 19.27 -0.82 -12.86
N PHE A 60 17.97 -0.92 -12.57
CA PHE A 60 16.99 -0.06 -13.22
C PHE A 60 17.12 1.41 -12.75
N ASP A 61 17.50 2.30 -13.67
CA ASP A 61 17.85 3.70 -13.38
C ASP A 61 16.66 4.61 -13.05
N MET A 62 15.42 4.15 -13.27
CA MET A 62 14.20 4.96 -13.05
C MET A 62 13.28 4.36 -11.99
N PRO A 63 13.73 4.16 -10.74
CA PRO A 63 12.96 3.43 -9.73
C PRO A 63 11.59 4.06 -9.41
N GLY A 64 11.46 5.38 -9.54
CA GLY A 64 10.16 6.08 -9.41
C GLY A 64 9.16 5.67 -10.49
N LEU A 65 9.60 5.48 -11.73
CA LEU A 65 8.75 5.04 -12.84
C LEU A 65 8.31 3.59 -12.66
N ALA A 66 9.24 2.72 -12.21
CA ALA A 66 8.92 1.34 -11.86
C ALA A 66 7.84 1.27 -10.78
N LEU A 67 7.99 2.04 -9.70
CA LEU A 67 6.99 2.12 -8.65
C LEU A 67 5.63 2.60 -9.18
N ALA A 68 5.61 3.66 -9.99
CA ALA A 68 4.38 4.19 -10.58
C ALA A 68 3.67 3.16 -11.46
N GLY A 69 4.41 2.44 -12.31
CA GLY A 69 3.86 1.38 -13.16
C GLY A 69 3.27 0.23 -12.36
N ILE A 70 3.96 -0.20 -11.30
CA ILE A 70 3.49 -1.27 -10.41
C ILE A 70 2.21 -0.85 -9.67
N ILE A 71 2.16 0.39 -9.18
CA ILE A 71 0.97 0.94 -8.55
C ILE A 71 -0.19 0.95 -9.53
N LEU A 72 0.02 1.45 -10.75
CA LEU A 72 -1.02 1.57 -11.77
C LEU A 72 -1.59 0.19 -12.15
N LEU A 73 -0.73 -0.81 -12.35
CA LEU A 73 -1.17 -2.20 -12.58
C LEU A 73 -1.97 -2.76 -11.40
N SER A 74 -1.51 -2.51 -10.18
CA SER A 74 -2.20 -2.94 -8.96
C SER A 74 -3.56 -2.26 -8.81
N GLN A 75 -3.68 -0.98 -9.18
CA GLN A 75 -4.95 -0.25 -9.20
C GLN A 75 -5.96 -0.88 -10.16
N ILE A 76 -5.53 -1.18 -11.39
CA ILE A 76 -6.41 -1.78 -12.40
C ILE A 76 -6.93 -3.13 -11.89
N LEU A 77 -6.03 -3.99 -11.39
CA LEU A 77 -6.40 -5.29 -10.85
C LEU A 77 -7.38 -5.18 -9.67
N LEU A 78 -7.09 -4.29 -8.72
CA LEU A 78 -7.92 -4.11 -7.53
C LEU A 78 -9.27 -3.48 -7.86
N LEU A 79 -9.34 -2.53 -8.79
CA LEU A 79 -10.61 -1.97 -9.29
C LEU A 79 -11.44 -3.04 -9.99
N SER A 80 -10.85 -3.83 -10.89
CA SER A 80 -11.54 -4.95 -11.54
C SER A 80 -12.09 -5.94 -10.52
N LEU A 81 -11.30 -6.28 -9.49
CA LEU A 81 -11.75 -7.11 -8.38
C LEU A 81 -12.92 -6.47 -7.64
N LEU A 82 -12.83 -5.18 -7.32
CA LEU A 82 -13.86 -4.45 -6.58
C LEU A 82 -15.20 -4.46 -7.33
N PHE A 83 -15.19 -4.27 -8.65
CA PHE A 83 -16.39 -4.31 -9.48
C PHE A 83 -16.97 -5.72 -9.67
N ILE A 84 -16.12 -6.74 -9.85
CA ILE A 84 -16.57 -8.14 -10.04
C ILE A 84 -17.07 -8.73 -8.72
N PHE A 85 -16.37 -8.50 -7.60
CA PHE A 85 -16.70 -9.12 -6.32
C PHE A 85 -17.89 -8.47 -5.63
N LEU A 86 -18.01 -7.14 -5.69
CA LEU A 86 -19.01 -6.46 -4.86
C LEU A 86 -20.39 -6.43 -5.49
N GLU A 87 -20.60 -6.72 -6.77
CA GLU A 87 -21.94 -6.65 -7.39
C GLU A 87 -22.66 -5.33 -7.01
N PRO A 88 -22.10 -4.16 -7.37
CA PRO A 88 -22.54 -2.85 -6.85
C PRO A 88 -23.97 -2.44 -7.26
N ASP A 89 -24.65 -3.27 -8.05
CA ASP A 89 -26.06 -3.16 -8.42
C ASP A 89 -26.99 -3.48 -7.25
N ARG A 90 -26.52 -4.22 -6.23
CA ARG A 90 -27.25 -4.40 -4.96
C ARG A 90 -26.98 -3.23 -4.01
N THR A 91 -28.05 -2.63 -3.47
CA THR A 91 -27.96 -1.39 -2.67
C THR A 91 -27.04 -1.50 -1.44
N ASN A 92 -27.09 -2.62 -0.70
CA ASN A 92 -26.22 -2.86 0.46
C ASN A 92 -24.74 -3.00 0.05
N HIS A 93 -24.48 -3.61 -1.10
CA HIS A 93 -23.14 -3.81 -1.62
C HIS A 93 -22.51 -2.52 -2.16
N ARG A 94 -23.33 -1.59 -2.65
CA ARG A 94 -22.87 -0.26 -3.09
C ARG A 94 -22.25 0.54 -1.95
N ILE A 95 -22.81 0.47 -0.74
CA ILE A 95 -22.26 1.15 0.46
C ILE A 95 -20.90 0.54 0.81
N VAL A 96 -20.81 -0.80 0.80
CA VAL A 96 -19.57 -1.54 1.04
C VAL A 96 -18.51 -1.18 0.01
N ALA A 97 -18.86 -1.13 -1.28
CA ALA A 97 -17.93 -0.78 -2.35
C ALA A 97 -17.37 0.64 -2.17
N LYS A 98 -18.21 1.62 -1.78
CA LYS A 98 -17.77 2.99 -1.50
C LYS A 98 -16.83 3.05 -0.28
N ALA A 99 -17.24 2.45 0.84
CA ALA A 99 -16.42 2.43 2.06
C ALA A 99 -15.10 1.68 1.85
N GLY A 100 -15.14 0.58 1.10
CA GLY A 100 -13.97 -0.20 0.72
C GLY A 100 -13.02 0.56 -0.18
N THR A 101 -13.54 1.26 -1.19
CA THR A 101 -12.74 2.11 -2.07
C THR A 101 -12.07 3.24 -1.30
N LEU A 102 -12.79 3.93 -0.42
CA LEU A 102 -12.24 5.01 0.40
C LEU A 102 -11.12 4.51 1.31
N SER A 103 -11.36 3.41 2.02
CA SER A 103 -10.38 2.79 2.89
C SER A 103 -9.14 2.40 2.09
N TYR A 104 -9.34 1.69 0.98
CA TYR A 104 -8.27 1.28 0.08
C TYR A 104 -7.37 2.45 -0.37
N LEU A 105 -7.96 3.56 -0.81
CA LEU A 105 -7.21 4.74 -1.25
C LEU A 105 -6.37 5.36 -0.12
N LEU A 106 -6.90 5.41 1.10
CA LEU A 106 -6.14 5.89 2.28
C LEU A 106 -4.94 5.00 2.57
N PHE A 107 -5.15 3.68 2.60
CA PHE A 107 -4.11 2.71 2.88
C PHE A 107 -3.04 2.67 1.76
N LEU A 108 -3.46 2.79 0.50
CA LEU A 108 -2.56 2.97 -0.63
C LEU A 108 -1.67 4.21 -0.46
N GLY A 109 -2.24 5.35 -0.06
CA GLY A 109 -1.45 6.57 0.17
C GLY A 109 -0.35 6.39 1.23
N ILE A 110 -0.68 5.70 2.32
CA ILE A 110 0.28 5.39 3.40
C ILE A 110 1.40 4.46 2.89
N ASP A 111 1.04 3.44 2.11
CA ASP A 111 2.00 2.50 1.51
C ASP A 111 2.96 3.18 0.55
N ILE A 112 2.44 3.98 -0.38
CA ILE A 112 3.25 4.77 -1.32
C ILE A 112 4.21 5.67 -0.55
N TYR A 113 3.72 6.37 0.48
CA TYR A 113 4.56 7.22 1.32
C TYR A 113 5.75 6.45 1.93
N TRP A 114 5.51 5.25 2.46
CA TRP A 114 6.58 4.43 3.03
C TRP A 114 7.54 3.87 1.97
N LYS A 115 7.03 3.46 0.79
CA LYS A 115 7.84 3.00 -0.33
C LYS A 115 8.75 4.10 -0.87
N VAL A 116 8.21 5.29 -1.11
CA VAL A 116 8.98 6.46 -1.54
C VAL A 116 10.06 6.79 -0.52
N LYS A 117 9.73 6.83 0.78
CA LYS A 117 10.72 7.08 1.84
C LYS A 117 11.81 5.99 1.94
N TRP A 118 11.47 4.74 1.61
CA TRP A 118 12.43 3.64 1.57
C TRP A 118 13.35 3.72 0.35
N MET A 119 12.81 4.04 -0.82
CA MET A 119 13.56 4.13 -2.08
C MET A 119 14.44 5.39 -2.13
N PHE A 120 13.94 6.49 -1.57
CA PHE A 120 14.61 7.79 -1.53
C PHE A 120 14.79 8.22 -0.07
N PRO A 121 15.72 7.59 0.69
CA PRO A 121 15.98 8.00 2.04
C PRO A 121 16.44 9.47 2.06
N PRO A 122 15.92 10.30 2.99
CA PRO A 122 16.31 11.69 3.06
C PRO A 122 17.82 11.79 3.26
N LYS A 123 18.50 12.60 2.44
CA LYS A 123 19.94 12.87 2.61
C LYS A 123 20.16 13.34 4.05
N LYS A 124 20.92 12.59 4.85
CA LYS A 124 21.37 13.06 6.16
C LYS A 124 22.14 14.35 5.92
N ARG A 125 21.61 15.48 6.39
CA ARG A 125 22.32 16.77 6.39
C ARG A 125 23.62 16.54 7.19
N LYS A 126 24.77 16.45 6.52
CA LYS A 126 26.07 16.47 7.20
C LYS A 126 26.09 17.78 7.99
N ARG A 127 26.02 17.71 9.32
CA ARG A 127 26.32 18.88 10.14
C ARG A 127 27.76 19.22 9.83
N LEU A 128 27.98 20.36 9.18
CA LEU A 128 29.31 20.95 9.10
C LEU A 128 29.72 21.24 10.53
N ILE A 129 30.52 20.36 11.12
CA ILE A 129 31.26 20.69 12.34
C ILE A 129 32.27 21.72 11.88
N HIS A 130 31.98 22.99 12.15
CA HIS A 130 32.96 24.06 12.03
C HIS A 130 34.03 23.76 13.09
N LYS A 131 35.13 23.14 12.68
CA LYS A 131 36.37 23.16 13.47
C LYS A 131 36.84 24.61 13.43
N GLU A 132 36.45 25.37 14.44
CA GLU A 132 37.07 26.65 14.76
C GLU A 132 38.54 26.33 15.04
N ASN A 133 39.42 26.75 14.14
CA ASN A 133 40.86 26.62 14.26
C ASN A 133 41.29 27.62 15.33
N LYS A 134 41.29 27.18 16.60
CA LYS A 134 42.11 27.78 17.64
C LYS A 134 43.31 26.86 17.78
N ASP A 135 44.44 27.29 17.25
CA ASP A 135 45.59 27.60 18.09
C ASP A 135 46.65 28.32 17.26
N PHE A 136 47.06 29.44 17.82
CA PHE A 136 48.18 30.31 17.45
C PHE A 136 49.51 29.63 17.76
#